data_AF-A0A377YWA8-F1
#
_entry.id   AF-A0A377YWA8-F1
#
_cell.length_a   1.000
_cell.length_b   1.000
_cell.length_c   1.000
_cell.angle_alpha   90.00
_cell.angle_beta   90.00
_cell.angle_gamma   90.00
#
_symmetry.space_group_name_H-M   'P 1'
#
loop_
_entity.id
_entity.type
_entity.pdbx_description
1 polymer ?
#
loop_
_entity_poly.entity_id
_entity_poly.type
_entity_poly.pdbx_seq_one_letter_code
_entity_poly.pdbx_strand_id
1 'polypeptide(L)'
;MMNNLITNKPSMTSLEIAELVEKRHDNVKRTIVTLASKDVIRSPQIEVLERINNLGFAVNDEVYKFSGEEGKRDSIIVSRNLAPSLPPGW
;
A
#
# COMPACT_ATOMS: atom_id res chain seq x y z
N MET A 1 -19.54 -13.00 -27.21
CA MET A 1 -18.71 -13.70 -26.22
C MET A 1 -17.70 -12.70 -25.67
N MET A 2 -17.76 -12.36 -24.38
CA MET A 2 -16.68 -11.68 -23.69
C MET A 2 -16.56 -12.31 -22.30
N ASN A 3 -15.63 -13.26 -22.15
CA ASN A 3 -15.22 -13.74 -20.83
C ASN A 3 -14.18 -12.76 -20.29
N ASN A 4 -14.64 -11.67 -19.68
CA ASN A 4 -13.81 -10.93 -18.74
C ASN A 4 -13.72 -11.75 -17.46
N LEU A 5 -12.82 -12.73 -17.44
CA LEU A 5 -12.32 -13.27 -16.19
C LEU A 5 -11.54 -12.14 -15.51
N ILE A 6 -12.26 -11.27 -14.78
CA ILE A 6 -11.63 -10.38 -13.82
C ILE A 6 -10.99 -11.32 -12.80
N THR A 7 -9.69 -11.60 -12.98
CA THR A 7 -8.92 -12.19 -11.91
C THR A 7 -8.81 -11.09 -10.87
N ASN A 8 -9.81 -11.00 -9.97
CA ASN A 8 -9.84 -10.03 -8.90
C ASN A 8 -8.81 -10.45 -7.85
N LYS A 9 -7.53 -10.39 -8.23
CA LYS A 9 -6.42 -10.71 -7.34
C LYS A 9 -6.51 -9.73 -6.19
N PRO A 10 -6.45 -10.20 -4.93
CA PRO A 10 -6.44 -9.31 -3.79
C PRO A 10 -5.31 -8.30 -3.97
N SER A 11 -5.60 -7.03 -3.74
CA SER A 11 -4.63 -5.97 -3.91
C SER A 11 -4.82 -4.86 -2.88
N MET A 12 -3.73 -4.15 -2.60
CA MET A 12 -3.70 -3.05 -1.64
C MET A 12 -2.63 -2.06 -2.07
N THR A 13 -2.92 -0.77 -1.96
CA THR A 13 -2.01 0.31 -2.31
C THR A 13 -1.36 0.90 -1.05
N SER A 14 -0.21 1.54 -1.22
CA SER A 14 0.43 2.32 -0.14
C SER A 14 -0.47 3.42 0.44
N LEU A 15 -1.45 3.92 -0.33
CA LEU A 15 -2.40 4.92 0.15
C LEU A 15 -3.46 4.28 1.08
N GLU A 16 -4.04 3.15 0.67
CA GLU A 16 -4.94 2.36 1.52
C GLU A 16 -4.24 1.86 2.80
N ILE A 17 -2.95 1.52 2.73
CA ILE A 17 -2.15 1.20 3.93
C ILE A 17 -2.06 2.43 4.85
N ALA A 18 -1.78 3.61 4.29
CA ALA A 18 -1.65 4.85 5.05
C ALA A 18 -2.94 5.20 5.81
N GLU A 19 -4.08 5.01 5.14
CA GLU A 19 -5.41 5.14 5.75
C GLU A 19 -5.62 4.10 6.86
N LEU A 20 -5.32 2.82 6.59
CA LEU A 20 -5.50 1.73 7.55
C LEU A 20 -4.66 1.89 8.82
N VAL A 21 -3.42 2.36 8.70
CA VAL A 21 -2.50 2.52 9.84
C VAL A 21 -2.51 3.93 10.44
N GLU A 22 -3.37 4.81 9.92
CA GLU A 22 -3.49 6.21 10.33
C GLU A 22 -2.14 6.95 10.31
N LYS A 23 -1.34 6.73 9.25
CA LYS A 23 -0.04 7.40 9.03
C LYS A 23 -0.08 8.21 7.76
N ARG A 24 0.80 9.22 7.68
CA ARG A 24 1.04 9.95 6.42
C ARG A 24 1.58 9.00 5.35
N HIS A 25 1.10 9.17 4.11
CA HIS A 25 1.46 8.32 2.97
C HIS A 25 2.97 8.30 2.67
N ASP A 26 3.67 9.41 2.85
CA ASP A 26 5.12 9.50 2.69
C ASP A 26 5.90 8.62 3.69
N ASN A 27 5.40 8.51 4.93
CA ASN A 27 5.97 7.58 5.91
C ASN A 27 5.81 6.13 5.46
N VAL A 28 4.64 5.78 4.91
CA VAL A 28 4.39 4.42 4.39
C VAL A 28 5.34 4.10 3.24
N LYS A 29 5.47 5.00 2.26
CA LYS A 29 6.41 4.84 1.13
C LYS A 29 7.85 4.62 1.60
N ARG A 30 8.30 5.40 2.60
CA ARG A 30 9.66 5.26 3.16
C ARG A 30 9.87 3.88 3.80
N THR A 31 8.88 3.38 4.53
CA THR A 31 8.93 2.03 5.12
C THR A 31 8.97 0.96 4.03
N ILE A 32 8.17 1.08 2.98
CA ILE A 32 8.20 0.13 1.84
C ILE A 32 9.60 0.07 1.21
N VAL A 33 10.19 1.23 0.88
CA VAL A 33 11.55 1.30 0.31
C VAL A 33 12.57 0.68 1.27
N THR A 34 12.47 0.96 2.57
CA THR A 34 13.37 0.40 3.59
C THR A 34 13.26 -1.11 3.66
N LEU A 35 12.05 -1.66 3.70
CA LEU A 35 11.83 -3.10 3.79
C LEU A 35 12.25 -3.83 2.50
N ALA A 36 11.99 -3.25 1.33
CA ALA A 36 12.44 -3.79 0.05
C ALA A 36 13.98 -3.78 -0.04
N SER A 37 14.64 -2.70 0.41
CA SER A 37 16.12 -2.62 0.41
C SER A 37 16.80 -3.62 1.36
N LYS A 38 16.05 -4.17 2.32
CA LYS A 38 16.50 -5.19 3.26
C LYS A 38 16.06 -6.60 2.86
N ASP A 39 15.49 -6.77 1.66
CA ASP A 39 14.92 -8.01 1.16
C ASP A 39 13.84 -8.64 2.08
N VAL A 40 13.18 -7.82 2.92
CA VAL A 40 12.11 -8.28 3.81
C VAL A 40 10.79 -8.46 3.06
N ILE A 41 10.57 -7.63 2.05
CA ILE A 41 9.47 -7.69 1.09
C ILE A 41 10.04 -7.56 -0.32
N ARG A 42 9.27 -7.95 -1.34
CA ARG A 42 9.67 -7.68 -2.72
C ARG A 42 9.41 -6.20 -3.05
N SER A 43 10.18 -5.65 -3.99
CA SER A 43 9.88 -4.32 -4.51
C SER A 43 8.51 -4.33 -5.21
N PRO A 44 7.50 -3.62 -4.67
CA PRO A 44 6.18 -3.59 -5.28
C PRO A 44 6.19 -2.72 -6.54
N GLN A 45 5.21 -2.94 -7.42
CA GLN A 45 5.03 -2.11 -8.61
C GLN A 45 4.61 -0.70 -8.21
N ILE A 46 5.08 0.30 -8.96
CA ILE A 46 4.61 1.68 -8.85
C ILE A 46 3.46 1.90 -9.84
N GLU A 47 2.39 2.52 -9.37
CA GLU A 47 1.25 2.97 -10.19
C GLU A 47 0.97 4.44 -9.92
N VAL A 48 0.34 5.13 -10.87
CA VAL A 48 -0.14 6.49 -10.70
C VAL A 48 -1.65 6.45 -10.65
N LEU A 49 -2.23 6.97 -9.57
CA LEU A 49 -3.66 7.12 -9.40
C LEU A 49 -4.03 8.59 -9.55
N GLU A 50 -5.12 8.87 -10.26
CA GLU A 50 -5.73 10.19 -10.25
C GLU A 50 -6.66 10.30 -9.05
N ARG A 51 -6.52 11.36 -8.25
CA ARG A 51 -7.47 11.73 -7.20
C ARG A 51 -7.89 13.18 -7.35
N ILE A 52 -9.10 13.50 -6.87
CA ILE A 52 -9.52 14.89 -6.72
C ILE A 52 -9.07 15.38 -5.35
N ASN A 53 -8.30 16.47 -5.31
CA ASN A 53 -7.88 17.08 -4.05
C ASN A 53 -9.02 17.91 -3.42
N ASN A 54 -8.78 18.43 -2.21
CA ASN A 54 -9.77 19.22 -1.46
C ASN A 54 -10.17 20.55 -2.14
N LEU A 55 -9.52 20.93 -3.24
CA LEU A 55 -9.80 22.11 -4.04
C LEU A 55 -10.55 21.78 -5.35
N GLY A 56 -10.90 20.50 -5.57
CA GLY A 56 -11.60 20.07 -6.78
C GLY A 56 -10.69 19.84 -7.99
N PHE A 57 -9.37 19.87 -7.82
CA PHE A 57 -8.42 19.61 -8.92
C PHE A 57 -8.00 18.15 -8.95
N ALA A 58 -7.94 17.59 -10.16
CA ALA A 58 -7.31 16.30 -10.40
C ALA A 58 -5.79 16.40 -10.13
N VAL A 59 -5.29 15.51 -9.29
CA VAL A 59 -3.88 15.35 -8.97
C VAL A 59 -3.48 13.89 -9.13
N ASN A 60 -2.24 13.68 -9.55
CA ASN A 60 -1.67 12.35 -9.71
C ASN A 60 -0.88 11.96 -8.47
N ASP A 61 -1.21 10.82 -7.88
CA ASP A 61 -0.46 10.22 -6.79
C ASP A 61 0.21 8.94 -7.24
N GLU A 62 1.52 8.95 -7.13
CA GLU A 62 2.29 7.73 -7.23
C GLU A 62 2.02 6.86 -5.98
N VAL A 63 1.70 5.59 -6.18
CA VAL A 63 1.47 4.60 -5.11
C VAL A 63 2.24 3.33 -5.41
N TYR A 64 2.66 2.63 -4.35
CA TYR A 64 3.06 1.24 -4.47
C TYR A 64 1.83 0.33 -4.47
N LYS A 65 1.75 -0.58 -5.42
CA LYS A 65 0.68 -1.57 -5.57
C LYS A 65 1.17 -2.96 -5.17
N PHE A 66 0.52 -3.53 -4.17
CA PHE A 66 0.67 -4.92 -3.76
C PHE A 66 -0.47 -5.73 -4.37
N SER A 67 -0.17 -6.78 -5.14
CA SER A 67 -1.18 -7.59 -5.84
C SER A 67 -0.89 -9.09 -5.74
N GLY A 68 -1.93 -9.91 -5.68
CA GLY A 68 -1.83 -11.36 -5.56
C GLY A 68 -1.42 -11.81 -4.15
N GLU A 69 -1.18 -13.11 -3.98
CA GLU A 69 -0.87 -13.70 -2.66
C GLU A 69 0.42 -13.15 -2.04
N GLU A 70 1.44 -12.92 -2.86
CA GLU A 70 2.71 -12.35 -2.41
C GLU A 70 2.54 -10.88 -2.01
N GLY A 71 1.81 -10.10 -2.81
CA GLY A 71 1.46 -8.73 -2.46
C GLY A 71 0.67 -8.65 -1.16
N LYS A 72 -0.28 -9.58 -0.93
CA LYS A 72 -1.05 -9.66 0.31
C LYS A 72 -0.17 -9.91 1.53
N ARG A 73 0.82 -10.81 1.43
CA ARG A 73 1.80 -11.04 2.51
C ARG A 73 2.60 -9.76 2.79
N ASP A 74 3.15 -9.15 1.74
CA ASP A 74 4.04 -8.02 1.87
C ASP A 74 3.31 -6.77 2.41
N SER A 75 2.05 -6.55 2.00
CA SER A 75 1.23 -5.46 2.54
C SER A 75 0.92 -5.63 4.04
N ILE A 76 0.74 -6.87 4.53
CA ILE A 76 0.59 -7.17 5.96
C ILE A 76 1.87 -6.85 6.72
N ILE A 77 3.04 -7.23 6.19
CA ILE A 77 4.33 -6.94 6.82
C ILE A 77 4.55 -5.43 6.94
N VAL A 78 4.28 -4.69 5.87
CA VAL A 78 4.37 -3.21 5.86
C VAL A 78 3.42 -2.61 6.90
N SER A 79 2.15 -3.02 6.88
CA SER A 79 1.14 -2.52 7.83
C SER A 79 1.55 -2.79 9.28
N ARG A 80 2.01 -4.00 9.58
CA ARG A 80 2.47 -4.38 10.94
C ARG A 80 3.68 -3.58 11.40
N ASN A 81 4.60 -3.20 10.51
CA ASN A 81 5.75 -2.36 10.86
C ASN A 81 5.35 -0.92 11.21
N LEU A 82 4.21 -0.46 10.69
CA LEU A 82 3.69 0.90 10.86
C LEU A 82 2.63 1.03 11.96
N ALA A 83 2.06 -0.10 12.38
CA ALA A 83 1.04 -0.16 13.41
C ALA A 83 1.54 0.52 14.70
N PRO A 84 0.67 1.25 15.43
CA PRO A 84 1.02 1.78 16.73
C PRO A 84 1.45 0.65 17.66
N SER A 85 2.45 0.89 18.52
CA SER A 85 2.76 -0.05 19.59
C SER A 85 1.52 -0.25 20.44
N LEU A 86 1.13 -1.49 20.69
CA LEU A 86 0.08 -1.76 21.65
C LEU A 86 0.47 -1.11 22.99
N PRO A 87 -0.47 -0.42 23.67
CA PRO A 87 -0.20 0.09 25.01
C PRO A 87 0.22 -1.08 25.92
N PRO A 88 1.12 -0.85 26.90
CA PRO A 88 1.48 -1.88 27.85
C PRO A 88 0.23 -2.47 28.52
N GLY A 89 0.08 -3.80 28.50
CA GLY A 89 -1.00 -4.51 29.18
C GLY A 89 -2.15 -5.02 28.29
N TRP A 90 -1.99 -5.00 26.97
CA TRP A 90 -2.83 -5.72 26.00
C TRP A 90 -2.07 -6.91 25.39
#